data_AF-A0A523NKV4-F1
#
_entry.id   AF-A0A523NKV4-F1
#
_cell.length_a   1.000
_cell.length_b   1.000
_cell.length_c   1.000
_cell.angle_alpha   90.00
_cell.angle_beta   90.00
_cell.angle_gamma   90.00
#
_symmetry.space_group_name_H-M   'P 1'
#
loop_
_entity.id
_entity.type
_entity.pdbx_description
1 polymer ?
#
loop_
_entity_poly.entity_id
_entity_poly.type
_entity_poly.pdbx_seq_one_letter_code
_entity_poly.pdbx_strand_id
1 'polypeptide(L)'
;MARNTTGLKAVKPHCYILTTILISMLWLAPAVLAGPCENAAMHLRGGFEVTQGRGGLWGYMEKNTSLKKESTLGFQIDGKLQRLVVGFETMCEDGKIPTQKTFDAISDRLDQARNINNQNPSRTPADKLLKQITALNENLDQTLSNLGM
;
A
#
# COMPACT_ATOMS: atom_id res chain seq x y z
N MET A 1 -34.05 -57.08 46.26
CA MET A 1 -32.85 -56.23 46.33
C MET A 1 -32.55 -55.76 44.91
N ALA A 2 -32.85 -54.50 44.60
CA ALA A 2 -32.75 -53.93 43.25
C ALA A 2 -31.37 -53.31 43.02
N ARG A 3 -30.79 -53.51 41.83
CA ARG A 3 -29.75 -52.63 41.29
C ARG A 3 -29.90 -52.55 39.79
N ASN A 4 -30.54 -51.47 39.34
CA ASN A 4 -30.71 -51.10 37.95
C ASN A 4 -29.51 -50.21 37.59
N THR A 5 -28.55 -50.74 36.83
CA THR A 5 -27.41 -49.96 36.32
C THR A 5 -27.78 -49.41 34.95
N THR A 6 -28.09 -48.12 34.91
CA THR A 6 -28.28 -47.34 33.69
C THR A 6 -26.96 -47.24 32.93
N GLY A 7 -26.96 -47.74 31.69
CA GLY A 7 -25.83 -47.66 30.79
C GLY A 7 -25.59 -46.22 30.33
N LEU A 8 -24.52 -45.62 30.84
CA LEU A 8 -23.91 -44.44 30.22
C LEU A 8 -23.27 -44.91 28.90
N LYS A 9 -23.89 -44.59 27.76
CA LYS A 9 -23.28 -44.84 26.45
C LYS A 9 -22.03 -43.96 26.33
N ALA A 10 -20.87 -44.60 26.27
CA ALA A 10 -19.60 -43.96 26.00
C ALA A 10 -19.62 -43.31 24.60
N VAL A 11 -19.70 -41.99 24.57
CA VAL A 11 -19.49 -41.23 23.33
C VAL A 11 -17.99 -41.26 23.03
N LYS A 12 -17.62 -41.79 21.85
CA LYS A 12 -16.22 -41.95 21.44
C LYS A 12 -15.50 -40.59 21.48
N PRO A 13 -14.37 -40.48 22.22
CA PRO A 13 -13.68 -39.20 22.44
C PRO A 13 -13.09 -38.60 21.16
N HIS A 14 -12.84 -39.43 20.15
CA HIS A 14 -12.31 -39.00 18.85
C HIS A 14 -13.29 -38.13 18.06
N CYS A 15 -14.62 -38.32 18.23
CA CYS A 15 -15.61 -37.53 17.50
C CYS A 15 -15.75 -36.11 18.09
N TYR A 16 -15.64 -36.00 19.42
CA TYR A 16 -15.79 -34.74 20.14
C TYR A 16 -14.64 -33.75 19.88
N ILE A 17 -13.40 -34.27 19.77
CA ILE A 17 -12.19 -33.48 19.49
C ILE A 17 -12.21 -32.95 18.05
N LEU A 18 -12.71 -33.73 17.09
CA LEU A 18 -12.86 -33.28 15.70
C LEU A 18 -13.89 -32.16 15.56
N THR A 19 -15.00 -32.24 16.31
CA THR A 19 -16.03 -31.18 16.31
C THR A 19 -15.58 -29.89 16.99
N THR A 20 -14.78 -29.95 18.05
CA THR A 20 -14.28 -28.73 18.73
C THR A 20 -13.22 -28.01 17.90
N ILE A 21 -12.39 -28.74 17.15
CA ILE A 21 -11.40 -28.14 16.22
C ILE A 21 -12.11 -27.45 15.03
N LEU A 22 -13.19 -28.05 14.49
CA LEU A 22 -13.94 -27.44 13.39
C LEU A 22 -14.66 -26.15 13.80
N ILE A 23 -15.23 -26.13 15.01
CA ILE A 23 -15.94 -24.96 15.55
C ILE A 23 -14.95 -23.85 15.92
N SER A 24 -13.72 -24.16 16.36
CA SER A 24 -12.71 -23.14 16.65
C SER A 24 -12.17 -22.46 15.39
N MET A 25 -12.05 -23.19 14.26
CA MET A 25 -11.66 -22.58 12.98
C MET A 25 -12.72 -21.62 12.42
N LEU A 26 -14.01 -21.84 12.75
CA LEU A 26 -15.11 -20.98 12.29
C LEU A 26 -15.17 -19.62 13.01
N TRP A 27 -14.53 -19.50 14.19
CA TRP A 27 -14.46 -18.26 14.97
C TRP A 27 -13.17 -17.47 14.73
N LEU A 28 -12.20 -18.01 13.99
CA LEU A 28 -10.88 -17.38 13.80
C LEU A 28 -10.71 -16.57 12.51
N ALA A 29 -11.74 -16.47 11.66
CA ALA A 29 -11.60 -15.72 10.41
C ALA A 29 -12.81 -14.82 10.14
N PRO A 30 -12.76 -13.53 10.51
CA PRO A 30 -13.26 -12.54 9.58
C PRO A 30 -12.30 -12.58 8.39
N ALA A 31 -12.58 -13.43 7.41
CA ALA A 31 -12.08 -13.18 6.06
C ALA A 31 -12.82 -11.93 5.58
N VAL A 32 -12.32 -10.76 5.99
CA VAL A 32 -12.72 -9.49 5.41
C VAL A 32 -12.26 -9.60 3.96
N LEU A 33 -13.19 -9.93 3.07
CA LEU A 33 -13.00 -9.69 1.65
C LEU A 33 -12.75 -8.20 1.54
N ALA A 34 -11.48 -7.82 1.39
CA ALA A 34 -11.07 -6.44 1.20
C ALA A 34 -11.99 -5.82 0.15
N GLY A 35 -12.73 -4.78 0.56
CA GLY A 35 -13.64 -4.10 -0.33
C GLY A 35 -12.88 -3.50 -1.53
N PRO A 36 -13.58 -3.09 -2.60
CA PRO A 36 -12.94 -2.45 -3.75
C PRO A 36 -12.00 -1.29 -3.36
N CYS A 37 -12.35 -0.54 -2.32
CA CYS A 37 -11.52 0.54 -1.75
C CYS A 37 -10.19 0.03 -1.19
N GLU A 38 -10.24 -1.03 -0.39
CA GLU A 38 -9.07 -1.56 0.30
C GLU A 38 -8.11 -2.23 -0.69
N ASN A 39 -8.63 -2.93 -1.71
CA ASN A 39 -7.80 -3.44 -2.80
C ASN A 39 -7.11 -2.32 -3.59
N ALA A 40 -7.81 -1.22 -3.88
CA ALA A 40 -7.24 -0.07 -4.54
C ALA A 40 -6.15 0.60 -3.68
N ALA A 41 -6.41 0.76 -2.38
CA ALA A 41 -5.44 1.28 -1.42
C ALA A 41 -4.19 0.40 -1.33
N MET A 42 -4.36 -0.92 -1.25
CA MET A 42 -3.25 -1.88 -1.29
C MET A 42 -2.42 -1.76 -2.58
N HIS A 43 -3.05 -1.52 -3.72
CA HIS A 43 -2.34 -1.33 -4.98
C HIS A 43 -1.48 -0.05 -4.97
N LEU A 44 -2.04 1.07 -4.50
CA LEU A 44 -1.29 2.32 -4.38
C LEU A 44 -0.11 2.19 -3.40
N ARG A 45 -0.34 1.54 -2.26
CA ARG A 45 0.72 1.25 -1.28
C ARG A 45 1.82 0.40 -1.88
N GLY A 46 1.48 -0.68 -2.59
CA GLY A 46 2.45 -1.51 -3.30
C GLY A 46 3.26 -0.71 -4.33
N GLY A 47 2.62 0.17 -5.09
CA GLY A 47 3.31 1.07 -6.03
C GLY A 47 4.29 2.03 -5.35
N PHE A 48 3.90 2.58 -4.20
CA PHE A 48 4.76 3.42 -3.36
C PHE A 48 5.95 2.64 -2.80
N GLU A 49 5.71 1.46 -2.23
CA GLU A 49 6.75 0.60 -1.66
C GLU A 49 7.77 0.14 -2.70
N VAL A 50 7.35 -0.17 -3.92
CA VAL A 50 8.27 -0.49 -5.03
C VAL A 50 9.21 0.69 -5.33
N THR A 51 8.70 1.92 -5.26
CA THR A 51 9.48 3.13 -5.49
C THR A 51 10.42 3.41 -4.32
N GLN A 52 9.90 3.33 -3.08
CA GLN A 52 10.65 3.59 -1.85
C GLN A 52 11.68 2.50 -1.51
N GLY A 53 11.43 1.24 -1.88
CA GLY A 53 12.32 0.11 -1.59
C GLY A 53 13.70 0.23 -2.23
N ARG A 54 13.89 1.17 -3.16
CA ARG A 54 15.19 1.51 -3.78
C ARG A 54 15.85 2.77 -3.21
N GLY A 55 15.25 3.34 -2.16
CA GLY A 55 15.63 4.58 -1.50
C GLY A 55 14.81 5.80 -1.95
N GLY A 56 13.72 5.61 -2.70
CA GLY A 56 12.90 6.73 -3.19
C GLY A 56 13.60 7.58 -4.25
N LEU A 57 12.99 8.71 -4.60
CA LEU A 57 13.63 9.69 -5.47
C LEU A 57 14.80 10.37 -4.74
N TRP A 58 14.70 10.57 -3.43
CA TRP A 58 15.81 11.09 -2.63
C TRP A 58 17.06 10.22 -2.78
N GLY A 59 16.95 8.91 -2.54
CA GLY A 59 18.05 7.97 -2.66
C GLY A 59 18.56 7.83 -4.09
N TYR A 60 17.69 7.96 -5.09
CA TYR A 60 18.11 8.03 -6.50
C TYR A 60 18.98 9.26 -6.78
N MET A 61 18.57 10.44 -6.30
CA MET A 61 19.33 11.68 -6.46
C MET A 61 20.64 11.67 -5.67
N GLU A 62 20.65 11.14 -4.44
CA GLU A 62 21.86 11.03 -3.61
C GLU A 62 22.95 10.16 -4.25
N LYS A 63 22.54 9.09 -4.95
CA LYS A 63 23.46 8.19 -5.66
C LYS A 63 23.99 8.79 -6.98
N ASN A 64 23.33 9.82 -7.51
CA ASN A 64 23.74 10.51 -8.73
C ASN A 64 24.51 11.79 -8.38
N THR A 65 25.83 11.79 -8.63
CA THR A 65 26.72 12.93 -8.30
C THR A 65 26.28 14.25 -8.92
N SER A 66 25.65 14.22 -10.10
CA SER A 66 25.13 15.42 -10.79
C SER A 66 23.82 15.94 -10.22
N LEU A 67 23.05 15.12 -9.49
CA LEU A 67 21.76 15.51 -8.89
C LEU A 67 21.82 15.66 -7.37
N LYS A 68 22.88 15.17 -6.73
CA LYS A 68 23.03 15.12 -5.27
C LYS A 68 22.78 16.46 -4.57
N LYS A 69 23.22 17.58 -5.15
CA LYS A 69 23.00 18.92 -4.54
C LYS A 69 21.53 19.30 -4.44
N GLU A 70 20.69 18.75 -5.31
CA GLU A 70 19.25 18.99 -5.37
C GLU A 70 18.46 17.87 -4.68
N SER A 71 19.11 16.92 -3.98
CA SER A 71 18.45 15.71 -3.47
C SER A 71 17.30 15.99 -2.49
N THR A 72 17.34 17.13 -1.78
CA THR A 72 16.22 17.59 -0.94
C THR A 72 14.90 17.68 -1.72
N LEU A 73 14.93 17.96 -3.02
CA LEU A 73 13.75 17.90 -3.89
C LEU A 73 13.17 16.48 -3.96
N GLY A 74 14.03 15.47 -4.11
CA GLY A 74 13.62 14.06 -4.05
C GLY A 74 12.96 13.71 -2.73
N PHE A 75 13.50 14.19 -1.61
CA PHE A 75 12.91 13.98 -0.28
C PHE A 75 11.50 14.60 -0.15
N GLN A 76 11.31 15.81 -0.68
CA GLN A 76 10.00 16.45 -0.71
C GLN A 76 8.99 15.65 -1.55
N ILE A 77 9.41 15.15 -2.71
CA ILE A 77 8.58 14.32 -3.57
C ILE A 77 8.17 13.02 -2.87
N ASP A 78 9.12 12.35 -2.22
CA ASP A 78 8.86 11.10 -1.47
C ASP A 78 7.79 11.33 -0.38
N GLY A 79 7.88 12.45 0.34
CA GLY A 79 6.86 12.83 1.34
C GLY A 79 5.49 13.15 0.73
N LYS A 80 5.44 13.82 -0.44
CA LYS A 80 4.18 14.11 -1.15
C LYS A 80 3.51 12.84 -1.68
N LEU A 81 4.28 11.91 -2.23
CA LEU A 81 3.79 10.60 -2.66
C LEU A 81 3.20 9.82 -1.48
N GLN A 82 3.87 9.83 -0.34
CA GLN A 82 3.35 9.21 0.89
C GLN A 82 2.02 9.84 1.31
N ARG A 83 1.93 11.18 1.31
CA ARG A 83 0.70 11.90 1.67
C ARG A 83 -0.47 11.54 0.76
N LEU A 84 -0.25 11.39 -0.55
CA LEU A 84 -1.30 10.95 -1.48
C LEU A 84 -1.81 9.54 -1.14
N VAL A 85 -0.90 8.60 -0.90
CA VAL A 85 -1.25 7.20 -0.58
C VAL A 85 -1.99 7.11 0.75
N VAL A 86 -1.44 7.72 1.80
CA VAL A 86 -2.08 7.76 3.12
C VAL A 86 -3.43 8.47 3.06
N GLY A 87 -3.54 9.58 2.31
CA GLY A 87 -4.80 10.27 2.16
C GLY A 87 -5.87 9.43 1.47
N PHE A 88 -5.50 8.63 0.46
CA PHE A 88 -6.42 7.67 -0.16
C PHE A 88 -6.86 6.59 0.84
N GLU A 89 -5.94 6.06 1.63
CA GLU A 89 -6.22 5.08 2.68
C GLU A 89 -7.18 5.63 3.73
N THR A 90 -6.94 6.85 4.21
CA THR A 90 -7.82 7.53 5.16
C THR A 90 -9.22 7.77 4.58
N MET A 91 -9.34 8.10 3.29
CA MET A 91 -10.66 8.20 2.64
C MET A 91 -11.41 6.87 2.67
N CYS A 92 -10.72 5.74 2.43
CA CYS A 92 -11.31 4.41 2.56
C CYS A 92 -11.76 4.11 3.99
N GLU A 93 -10.93 4.40 4.99
CA GLU A 93 -11.22 4.18 6.42
C GLU A 93 -12.41 5.03 6.90
N ASP A 94 -12.52 6.26 6.41
CA ASP A 94 -13.62 7.19 6.68
C ASP A 94 -14.95 6.79 6.00
N GLY A 95 -14.95 5.74 5.18
CA GLY A 95 -16.10 5.33 4.36
C GLY A 95 -16.37 6.26 3.17
N LYS A 96 -15.48 7.21 2.88
CA LYS A 96 -15.52 8.08 1.69
C LYS A 96 -14.87 7.33 0.53
N ILE A 97 -15.63 6.48 -0.17
CA ILE A 97 -15.12 5.68 -1.28
C ILE A 97 -14.49 6.62 -2.34
N PRO A 98 -13.16 6.57 -2.55
CA PRO A 98 -12.48 7.40 -3.54
C PRO A 98 -12.94 7.05 -4.95
N THR A 99 -12.97 8.05 -5.82
CA THR A 99 -13.35 7.83 -7.22
C THR A 99 -12.23 7.14 -7.99
N GLN A 100 -12.56 6.45 -9.09
CA GLN A 100 -11.55 5.91 -10.02
C GLN A 100 -10.58 6.99 -10.49
N LYS A 101 -11.07 8.21 -10.74
CA LYS A 101 -10.23 9.35 -11.13
C LYS A 101 -9.20 9.71 -10.05
N THR A 102 -9.57 9.60 -8.77
CA THR A 102 -8.65 9.82 -7.65
C THR A 102 -7.57 8.75 -7.61
N PHE A 103 -7.97 7.48 -7.78
CA PHE A 103 -7.02 6.36 -7.86
C PHE A 103 -6.05 6.54 -9.03
N ASP A 104 -6.55 6.80 -10.24
CA ASP A 104 -5.74 6.98 -11.45
C ASP A 104 -4.76 8.14 -11.28
N ALA A 105 -5.23 9.27 -10.72
CA ALA A 105 -4.37 10.43 -10.48
C ALA A 105 -3.20 10.10 -9.55
N ILE A 106 -3.41 9.30 -8.49
CA ILE A 106 -2.33 8.91 -7.57
C ILE A 106 -1.43 7.85 -8.21
N SER A 107 -2.02 6.83 -8.85
CA SER A 107 -1.28 5.77 -9.54
C SER A 107 -0.34 6.34 -10.59
N ASP A 108 -0.81 7.28 -11.41
CA ASP A 108 0.00 7.95 -12.41
C ASP A 108 1.22 8.67 -11.81
N ARG A 109 1.10 9.27 -10.61
CA ARG A 109 2.22 9.95 -9.93
C ARG A 109 3.23 8.95 -9.40
N LEU A 110 2.77 7.82 -8.85
CA LEU A 110 3.64 6.72 -8.44
C LEU A 110 4.39 6.14 -9.64
N ASP A 111 3.72 5.95 -10.78
CA ASP A 111 4.33 5.44 -12.00
C ASP A 111 5.36 6.43 -12.58
N GLN A 112 5.08 7.73 -12.55
CA GLN A 112 6.07 8.75 -12.93
C GLN A 112 7.32 8.69 -12.04
N ALA A 113 7.15 8.61 -10.72
CA ALA A 113 8.25 8.47 -9.77
C ALA A 113 9.07 7.20 -10.03
N ARG A 114 8.39 6.06 -10.21
CA ARG A 114 9.01 4.78 -10.54
C ARG A 114 9.78 4.84 -11.87
N ASN A 115 9.21 5.48 -12.88
CA ASN A 115 9.85 5.64 -14.19
C ASN A 115 11.13 6.47 -14.08
N ILE A 116 11.16 7.53 -13.26
CA ILE A 116 12.39 8.27 -12.97
C ILE A 116 13.41 7.35 -12.26
N ASN A 117 13.00 6.62 -11.23
CA ASN A 117 13.87 5.70 -10.49
C ASN A 117 14.42 4.53 -11.32
N ASN A 118 13.79 4.20 -12.45
CA ASN A 118 14.25 3.17 -13.37
C ASN A 118 15.24 3.71 -14.43
N GLN A 119 15.41 5.02 -14.56
CA GLN A 119 16.32 5.58 -15.55
C GLN A 119 17.77 5.35 -15.14
N ASN A 120 18.63 5.08 -16.13
CA ASN A 120 20.05 5.00 -15.90
C ASN A 120 20.64 6.43 -15.92
N PRO A 121 21.18 6.94 -14.81
CA PRO A 121 21.72 8.30 -14.74
C PRO A 121 22.95 8.52 -15.62
N SER A 122 23.69 7.46 -16.00
CA SER A 122 24.81 7.55 -16.93
C SER A 122 24.38 7.66 -18.39
N ARG A 123 23.12 7.36 -18.71
CA ARG A 123 22.56 7.42 -20.07
C ARG A 123 21.59 8.58 -20.28
N THR A 124 21.19 9.25 -19.20
CA THR A 124 20.23 10.35 -19.25
C THR A 124 20.91 11.62 -18.76
N PRO A 125 20.93 12.71 -19.55
CA PRO A 125 21.47 13.98 -19.12
C PRO A 125 20.86 14.47 -17.79
N ALA A 126 21.71 15.02 -16.91
CA ALA A 126 21.29 15.41 -15.56
C ALA A 126 20.23 16.52 -15.57
N ASP A 127 20.32 17.45 -16.51
CA ASP A 127 19.33 18.52 -16.74
C ASP A 127 17.96 17.94 -17.13
N LYS A 128 17.95 16.89 -17.97
CA LYS A 128 16.71 16.20 -18.36
C LYS A 128 16.09 15.48 -17.16
N LEU A 129 16.89 14.82 -16.33
CA LEU A 129 16.42 14.17 -15.11
C LEU A 129 15.87 15.20 -14.12
N LEU A 130 16.61 16.29 -13.88
CA LEU A 130 16.16 17.36 -12.97
C LEU A 130 14.84 17.96 -13.45
N LYS A 131 14.69 18.23 -14.75
CA LYS A 131 13.42 18.72 -15.31
C LYS A 131 12.25 17.77 -15.08
N GLN A 132 12.46 16.45 -15.23
CA GLN A 132 11.42 15.46 -14.94
C GLN A 132 11.05 15.41 -13.46
N ILE A 133 12.05 15.51 -12.57
CA ILE A 133 11.86 15.52 -11.12
C ILE A 133 11.10 16.78 -10.69
N THR A 134 11.49 17.95 -11.20
CA THR A 134 10.79 19.21 -10.92
C THR A 134 9.34 19.18 -11.42
N ALA A 135 9.10 18.71 -12.65
CA ALA A 135 7.75 18.57 -13.18
C ALA A 135 6.89 17.60 -12.35
N LEU A 136 7.47 16.50 -11.87
CA LEU A 136 6.77 15.59 -10.95
C LEU A 136 6.39 16.30 -9.64
N ASN A 137 7.30 17.09 -9.07
CA ASN A 137 7.03 17.85 -7.85
C ASN A 137 5.84 18.81 -8.00
N GLU A 138 5.79 19.54 -9.11
CA GLU A 138 4.68 20.46 -9.44
C GLU A 138 3.37 19.70 -9.66
N ASN A 139 3.42 18.59 -10.39
CA ASN A 139 2.25 17.73 -10.62
C ASN A 139 1.69 17.14 -9.32
N LEU A 140 2.57 16.83 -8.36
CA LEU A 140 2.18 16.36 -7.03
C LEU A 140 1.48 17.45 -6.24
N ASP A 141 1.97 18.69 -6.27
CA ASP A 141 1.31 19.83 -5.61
C ASP A 141 -0.09 20.08 -6.19
N GLN A 142 -0.22 20.02 -7.52
CA GLN A 142 -1.52 20.11 -8.18
C GLN A 142 -2.45 18.97 -7.79
N THR A 143 -1.93 17.73 -7.72
CA THR A 143 -2.73 16.56 -7.35
C THR A 143 -3.22 16.64 -5.91
N LEU A 144 -2.34 17.02 -4.96
CA LEU A 144 -2.70 17.23 -3.56
C LEU A 144 -3.77 18.32 -3.43
N SER A 145 -3.56 19.47 -4.07
CA SER A 145 -4.52 20.58 -4.05
C SER A 145 -5.89 20.19 -4.61
N ASN A 146 -5.93 19.49 -5.75
CA ASN A 146 -7.18 19.03 -6.39
C ASN A 146 -7.96 18.04 -5.52
N LEU A 147 -7.27 17.30 -4.64
CA LEU A 147 -7.86 16.32 -3.74
C LEU A 147 -8.14 16.90 -2.35
N GLY A 148 -7.84 18.19 -2.12
CA GLY A 148 -8.02 18.84 -0.82
C GLY A 148 -7.08 18.31 0.26
N MET A 149 -5.90 17.82 -0.14
CA MET A 149 -4.89 17.23 0.72
C MET A 149 -3.71 18.15 1.00
#